data_AF-A0A7S3CDS0-F1
#
_entry.id   AF-A0A7S3CDS0-F1
#
_cell.length_a   1.000
_cell.length_b   1.000
_cell.length_c   1.000
_cell.angle_alpha   90.00
_cell.angle_beta   90.00
_cell.angle_gamma   90.00
#
_symmetry.space_group_name_H-M   'P 1'
#
loop_
_entity.id
_entity.type
_entity.pdbx_description
1 polymer ?
#
loop_
_entity_poly.entity_id
_entity_poly.type
_entity_poly.pdbx_seq_one_letter_code
_entity_poly.pdbx_strand_id
1 'polypeptide(L)'
;VLAVFSSSSEYAPQCKAILDNSSSPYAQLLASSSLLKVVTDLGVSKDLLLDVRNYTLGYLANRGPNCQVFVVTSLIQLLSRTTKLGWFDDDQYQDIVDDAKRLLGMNSLDHYLLGLRVLNQLVAEMNQPLPGRSLTQHRKCAVSFRDIGLLSIFQTSLSSLREFASNMHDQNGDRIKEQAISLALKCLCFDFVGTSLDDSNEDLGTIQVPSAWRSVMEEPKTMQLFFEIYGLTQPPLSNQAVECLVRFACVRRSLFASEQERNAYLRNLINGTREILVTQKGLGEHANYHEFCRLLGRLKTNYQLSELVGVENYADWIQRVAEFTIKSLMSWQWASNSVYYILGLWSRLVSSMPYLRGNKPSLLDRYVPKITEAYITSRLDSVQLVLQNPAVEDMLENEEQLQEQFDCLPFLCRFQYEDLSKYLCSLADPLVKGFTDCSSLQAGSDASQLIVLEGQLTWIVYIIGAVIRGRLNSSSAESQESIDGELAARVFALLRVMDTGFHTGRY
;
A
#
# COMPACT_ATOMS: atom_id res chain seq x y z
N VAL A 1 -30.64 5.71 -32.26
CA VAL A 1 -31.77 4.75 -32.13
C VAL A 1 -31.61 3.79 -30.93
N LEU A 2 -30.39 3.50 -30.45
CA LEU A 2 -30.16 2.47 -29.42
C LEU A 2 -30.31 2.91 -27.94
N ALA A 3 -30.47 4.20 -27.65
CA ALA A 3 -30.69 4.70 -26.28
C ALA A 3 -32.06 4.30 -25.69
N VAL A 4 -33.01 3.91 -26.54
CA VAL A 4 -34.39 3.58 -26.19
C VAL A 4 -34.47 2.40 -25.21
N PHE A 5 -33.61 1.40 -25.37
CA PHE A 5 -33.61 0.23 -24.47
C PHE A 5 -33.26 0.58 -23.02
N SER A 6 -32.65 1.74 -22.79
CA SER A 6 -32.30 2.23 -21.45
C SER A 6 -33.26 3.30 -20.91
N SER A 7 -34.31 3.67 -21.66
CA SER A 7 -35.21 4.77 -21.29
C SER A 7 -36.44 4.32 -20.50
N SER A 8 -36.76 3.02 -20.48
CA SER A 8 -37.90 2.47 -19.74
C SER A 8 -37.61 1.04 -19.30
N SER A 9 -38.17 0.65 -18.14
CA SER A 9 -38.11 -0.73 -17.63
C SER A 9 -38.91 -1.72 -18.50
N GLU A 10 -39.85 -1.24 -19.30
CA GLU A 10 -40.61 -2.04 -20.26
C GLU A 10 -39.75 -2.69 -21.35
N TYR A 11 -38.52 -2.20 -21.55
CA TYR A 11 -37.58 -2.73 -22.54
C TYR A 11 -36.71 -3.88 -22.03
N ALA A 12 -36.84 -4.27 -20.75
CA ALA A 12 -36.09 -5.38 -20.19
C ALA A 12 -36.29 -6.72 -20.93
N PRO A 13 -37.53 -7.12 -21.32
CA PRO A 13 -37.74 -8.33 -22.12
C PRO A 13 -37.02 -8.31 -23.47
N GLN A 14 -36.95 -7.16 -24.14
CA GLN A 14 -36.27 -6.98 -25.41
C GLN A 14 -34.76 -7.09 -25.24
N CYS A 15 -34.20 -6.55 -24.15
CA CYS A 15 -32.79 -6.74 -23.82
C CYS A 15 -32.45 -8.22 -23.61
N LYS A 16 -33.31 -8.97 -22.89
CA LYS A 16 -33.17 -10.43 -22.74
C LYS A 16 -33.25 -11.16 -24.08
N ALA A 17 -34.21 -10.79 -24.93
CA ALA A 17 -34.33 -11.37 -26.27
C ALA A 17 -33.08 -11.11 -27.13
N ILE A 18 -32.45 -9.93 -27.03
CA ILE A 18 -31.18 -9.64 -27.72
C ILE A 18 -30.06 -10.55 -27.21
N LEU A 19 -29.94 -10.71 -25.88
CA LEU A 19 -28.95 -11.60 -25.28
C LEU A 19 -29.15 -13.06 -25.71
N ASP A 20 -30.40 -13.53 -25.77
CA ASP A 20 -30.71 -14.91 -26.10
C ASP A 20 -30.50 -15.26 -27.58
N ASN A 21 -30.69 -14.29 -28.48
CA ASN A 21 -30.75 -14.55 -29.93
C ASN A 21 -29.59 -13.93 -30.73
N SER A 22 -28.92 -12.90 -30.21
CA SER A 22 -27.84 -12.24 -30.95
C SER A 22 -26.51 -12.98 -30.80
N SER A 23 -25.84 -13.22 -31.92
CA SER A 23 -24.44 -13.65 -31.97
C SER A 23 -23.44 -12.48 -31.92
N SER A 24 -23.92 -11.23 -32.00
CA SER A 24 -23.06 -10.04 -31.98
C SER A 24 -22.67 -9.67 -30.55
N PRO A 25 -21.38 -9.71 -30.18
CA PRO A 25 -20.92 -9.34 -28.84
C PRO A 25 -21.25 -7.88 -28.48
N TYR A 26 -21.28 -6.98 -29.46
CA TYR A 26 -21.66 -5.58 -29.24
C TYR A 26 -23.14 -5.41 -28.94
N ALA A 27 -24.01 -6.23 -29.56
CA ALA A 27 -25.44 -6.23 -29.25
C ALA A 27 -25.69 -6.79 -27.83
N GLN A 28 -24.97 -7.84 -27.45
CA GLN A 28 -25.03 -8.40 -26.09
C GLN A 28 -24.54 -7.39 -25.05
N LEU A 29 -23.42 -6.71 -25.31
CA LEU A 29 -22.91 -5.65 -24.44
C LEU A 29 -23.94 -4.52 -24.29
N LEU A 30 -24.51 -4.05 -25.40
CA LEU A 30 -25.55 -3.02 -25.40
C LEU A 30 -26.74 -3.44 -24.52
N ALA A 31 -27.25 -4.66 -24.70
CA ALA A 31 -28.38 -5.17 -23.94
C ALA A 31 -28.07 -5.26 -22.43
N SER A 32 -26.89 -5.79 -22.06
CA SER A 32 -26.43 -5.86 -20.68
C SER A 32 -26.28 -4.47 -20.05
N SER A 33 -25.63 -3.53 -20.74
CA SER A 33 -25.46 -2.16 -20.27
C SER A 33 -26.78 -1.39 -20.19
N SER A 34 -27.73 -1.66 -21.08
CA SER A 34 -29.08 -1.07 -21.02
C SER A 34 -29.83 -1.57 -19.79
N LEU A 35 -29.81 -2.88 -19.52
CA LEU A 35 -30.38 -3.46 -18.29
C LEU A 35 -29.72 -2.88 -17.04
N LEU A 36 -28.40 -2.73 -17.03
CA LEU A 36 -27.65 -2.16 -15.89
C LEU A 36 -28.10 -0.74 -15.58
N LYS A 37 -28.29 0.07 -16.62
CA LYS A 37 -28.81 1.44 -16.49
C LYS A 37 -30.25 1.44 -16.00
N VAL A 38 -31.11 0.59 -16.56
CA VAL A 38 -32.52 0.46 -16.15
C VAL A 38 -32.64 0.14 -14.66
N VAL A 39 -31.91 -0.87 -14.17
CA VAL A 39 -32.01 -1.27 -12.75
C VAL A 39 -31.38 -0.25 -11.80
N THR A 40 -30.36 0.47 -12.24
CA THR A 40 -29.66 1.46 -11.40
C THR A 40 -30.43 2.78 -11.30
N ASP A 41 -30.84 3.34 -12.43
CA ASP A 41 -31.25 4.74 -12.53
C ASP A 41 -32.77 4.92 -12.47
N LEU A 42 -33.54 4.01 -13.07
CA LEU A 42 -34.98 4.20 -13.27
C LEU A 42 -35.84 3.72 -12.09
N GLY A 43 -35.27 2.94 -11.17
CA GLY A 43 -36.01 2.30 -10.09
C GLY A 43 -37.01 1.27 -10.62
N VAL A 44 -36.68 -0.02 -10.51
CA VAL A 44 -37.51 -1.12 -11.02
C VAL A 44 -38.36 -1.76 -9.92
N SER A 45 -39.41 -2.49 -10.31
CA SER A 45 -40.16 -3.32 -9.37
C SER A 45 -39.29 -4.45 -8.81
N LYS A 46 -39.61 -4.93 -7.61
CA LYS A 46 -38.88 -6.02 -6.96
C LYS A 46 -38.87 -7.29 -7.80
N ASP A 47 -40.01 -7.61 -8.42
CA ASP A 47 -40.16 -8.78 -9.30
C ASP A 47 -39.26 -8.69 -10.53
N LEU A 48 -39.21 -7.52 -11.18
CA LEU A 48 -38.34 -7.31 -12.34
C LEU A 48 -36.86 -7.36 -11.95
N LEU A 49 -36.49 -6.80 -10.80
CA LEU A 49 -35.11 -6.84 -10.30
C LEU A 49 -34.64 -8.28 -10.09
N LEU A 50 -35.49 -9.11 -9.47
CA LEU A 50 -35.19 -10.51 -9.19
C LEU A 50 -35.13 -11.34 -10.48
N ASP A 51 -36.06 -11.09 -11.40
CA ASP A 51 -36.11 -11.70 -12.72
C ASP A 51 -34.86 -11.36 -13.56
N VAL A 52 -34.37 -10.12 -13.51
CA VAL A 52 -33.11 -9.74 -14.19
C VAL A 52 -31.90 -10.41 -13.52
N ARG A 53 -31.84 -10.44 -12.19
CA ARG A 53 -30.76 -11.11 -11.44
C ARG A 53 -30.67 -12.59 -11.79
N ASN A 54 -31.77 -13.32 -11.67
CA ASN A 54 -31.84 -14.76 -11.94
C ASN A 54 -31.57 -15.09 -13.41
N TYR A 55 -32.10 -14.29 -14.34
CA TYR A 55 -31.79 -14.43 -15.76
C TYR A 55 -30.28 -14.23 -16.03
N THR A 56 -29.68 -13.19 -15.47
CA THR A 56 -28.25 -12.88 -15.70
C THR A 56 -27.35 -13.98 -15.15
N LEU A 57 -27.65 -14.50 -13.95
CA LEU A 57 -26.94 -15.64 -13.37
C LEU A 57 -27.05 -16.89 -14.25
N GLY A 58 -28.28 -17.23 -14.69
CA GLY A 58 -28.51 -18.37 -15.58
C GLY A 58 -27.83 -18.20 -16.94
N TYR A 59 -27.80 -16.98 -17.49
CA TYR A 59 -27.10 -16.67 -18.74
C TYR A 59 -25.60 -16.86 -18.59
N LEU A 60 -25.01 -16.34 -17.50
CA LEU A 60 -23.59 -16.53 -17.20
C LEU A 60 -23.24 -18.01 -17.04
N ALA A 61 -24.05 -18.78 -16.31
CA ALA A 61 -23.82 -20.21 -16.09
C ALA A 61 -23.86 -21.03 -17.40
N ASN A 62 -24.78 -20.71 -18.31
CA ASN A 62 -25.00 -21.52 -19.51
C ASN A 62 -24.22 -21.05 -20.75
N ARG A 63 -23.93 -19.74 -20.84
CA ARG A 63 -23.34 -19.12 -22.04
C ARG A 63 -22.07 -18.31 -21.74
N GLY A 64 -21.83 -17.95 -20.48
CA GLY A 64 -20.69 -17.12 -20.06
C GLY A 64 -19.33 -17.58 -20.58
N PRO A 65 -18.97 -18.87 -20.49
CA PRO A 65 -17.69 -19.38 -21.02
C PRO A 65 -17.46 -19.13 -22.51
N ASN A 66 -18.55 -19.04 -23.30
CA ASN A 66 -18.49 -18.84 -24.75
C ASN A 66 -18.64 -17.36 -25.16
N CYS A 67 -18.86 -16.45 -24.20
CA CYS A 67 -19.03 -15.03 -24.45
C CYS A 67 -17.69 -14.30 -24.49
N GLN A 68 -17.64 -13.18 -25.21
CA GLN A 68 -16.49 -12.28 -25.19
C GLN A 68 -16.27 -11.70 -23.78
N VAL A 69 -15.01 -11.52 -23.38
CA VAL A 69 -14.63 -11.11 -22.01
C VAL A 69 -15.35 -9.84 -21.56
N PHE A 70 -15.45 -8.83 -22.43
CA PHE A 70 -16.13 -7.56 -22.10
C PHE A 70 -17.64 -7.72 -21.90
N VAL A 71 -18.29 -8.67 -22.57
CA VAL A 71 -19.70 -8.99 -22.37
C VAL A 71 -19.88 -9.65 -21.01
N VAL A 72 -19.02 -10.63 -20.69
CA VAL A 72 -19.01 -11.30 -19.38
C VAL A 72 -18.81 -10.28 -18.25
N THR A 73 -17.85 -9.36 -18.38
CA THR A 73 -17.63 -8.29 -17.39
C THR A 73 -18.89 -7.44 -17.18
N SER A 74 -19.55 -7.01 -18.26
CA SER A 74 -20.80 -6.22 -18.17
C SER A 74 -21.93 -7.01 -17.48
N LEU A 75 -22.08 -8.29 -17.79
CA LEU A 75 -23.10 -9.15 -17.18
C LEU A 75 -22.80 -9.42 -15.69
N ILE A 76 -21.54 -9.62 -15.32
CA ILE A 76 -21.14 -9.77 -13.91
C ILE A 76 -21.41 -8.48 -13.13
N GLN A 77 -21.16 -7.31 -13.74
CA GLN A 77 -21.51 -6.03 -13.14
C GLN A 77 -23.02 -5.89 -12.95
N LEU A 78 -23.82 -6.27 -13.96
CA LEU A 78 -25.29 -6.31 -13.85
C LEU A 78 -25.76 -7.24 -12.73
N LEU A 79 -25.20 -8.45 -12.64
CA LEU A 79 -25.51 -9.41 -11.58
C LEU A 79 -25.19 -8.85 -10.19
N SER A 80 -24.01 -8.25 -10.03
CA SER A 80 -23.57 -7.68 -8.75
C SER A 80 -24.42 -6.46 -8.36
N ARG A 81 -24.73 -5.59 -9.33
CA ARG A 81 -25.58 -4.40 -9.13
C ARG A 81 -27.00 -4.77 -8.71
N THR A 82 -27.62 -5.70 -9.44
CA THR A 82 -28.98 -6.18 -9.10
C THR A 82 -29.01 -6.83 -7.72
N THR A 83 -27.98 -7.62 -7.40
CA THR A 83 -27.83 -8.25 -6.09
C THR A 83 -27.72 -7.23 -4.95
N LYS A 84 -26.90 -6.19 -5.13
CA LYS A 84 -26.77 -5.12 -4.15
C LYS A 84 -28.05 -4.31 -3.97
N LEU A 85 -28.75 -4.00 -5.05
CA LEU A 85 -30.00 -3.24 -5.01
C LEU A 85 -31.11 -4.02 -4.32
N GLY A 86 -31.19 -5.33 -4.54
CA GLY A 86 -32.19 -6.21 -3.96
C GLY A 86 -31.80 -6.85 -2.62
N TRP A 87 -30.64 -6.53 -2.05
CA TRP A 87 -30.05 -7.26 -0.91
C TRP A 87 -30.97 -7.49 0.30
N PHE A 88 -31.91 -6.56 0.55
CA PHE A 88 -32.90 -6.63 1.64
C PHE A 88 -34.34 -6.87 1.16
N ASP A 89 -34.54 -7.12 -0.13
CA ASP A 89 -35.86 -7.34 -0.71
C ASP A 89 -36.29 -8.81 -0.69
N ASP A 90 -35.35 -9.75 -0.89
CA ASP A 90 -35.57 -11.20 -0.93
C ASP A 90 -34.31 -11.95 -0.49
N ASP A 91 -34.44 -13.08 0.21
CA ASP A 91 -33.30 -13.86 0.70
C ASP A 91 -32.47 -14.47 -0.44
N GLN A 92 -33.06 -14.70 -1.62
CA GLN A 92 -32.35 -15.20 -2.81
C GLN A 92 -31.17 -14.32 -3.24
N TYR A 93 -31.18 -13.01 -2.91
CA TYR A 93 -30.05 -12.15 -3.21
C TYR A 93 -28.83 -12.49 -2.36
N GLN A 94 -29.03 -13.03 -1.16
CA GLN A 94 -27.96 -13.40 -0.22
C GLN A 94 -27.33 -14.76 -0.58
N ASP A 95 -28.06 -15.62 -1.29
CA ASP A 95 -27.57 -16.89 -1.84
C ASP A 95 -26.49 -16.73 -2.94
N ILE A 96 -26.23 -15.51 -3.40
CA ILE A 96 -25.29 -15.21 -4.50
C ILE A 96 -23.89 -15.80 -4.28
N VAL A 97 -23.45 -15.94 -3.02
CA VAL A 97 -22.14 -16.51 -2.70
C VAL A 97 -22.13 -18.00 -3.00
N ASP A 98 -23.19 -18.71 -2.64
CA ASP A 98 -23.35 -20.13 -2.93
C ASP A 98 -23.60 -20.36 -4.42
N ASP A 99 -24.35 -19.48 -5.07
CA ASP A 99 -24.54 -19.48 -6.53
C ASP A 99 -23.21 -19.37 -7.28
N ALA A 100 -22.34 -18.45 -6.86
CA ALA A 100 -21.01 -18.30 -7.45
C ALA A 100 -20.12 -19.51 -7.16
N LYS A 101 -20.21 -20.10 -5.96
CA LYS A 101 -19.50 -21.36 -5.63
C LYS A 101 -19.98 -22.54 -6.46
N ARG A 102 -21.27 -22.60 -6.81
CA ARG A 102 -21.78 -23.63 -7.72
C ARG A 102 -21.12 -23.56 -9.09
N LEU A 103 -20.79 -22.36 -9.59
CA LEU A 103 -20.01 -22.20 -10.82
C LEU A 103 -18.59 -22.77 -10.67
N LEU A 104 -17.94 -22.57 -9.50
CA LEU A 104 -16.63 -23.15 -9.21
C LEU A 104 -16.65 -24.68 -9.18
N GLY A 105 -17.75 -25.26 -8.72
CA GLY A 105 -17.96 -26.71 -8.66
C GLY A 105 -18.31 -27.35 -10.00
N MET A 106 -18.49 -26.58 -11.07
CA MET A 106 -18.66 -27.13 -12.41
C MET A 106 -17.29 -27.65 -12.89
N ASN A 107 -17.23 -28.87 -13.44
CA ASN A 107 -16.00 -29.52 -13.91
C ASN A 107 -15.42 -28.84 -15.18
N SER A 108 -15.14 -27.53 -15.12
CA SER A 108 -14.69 -26.69 -16.22
C SER A 108 -13.91 -25.49 -15.68
N LEU A 109 -12.67 -25.32 -16.14
CA LEU A 109 -11.81 -24.21 -15.73
C LEU A 109 -12.40 -22.84 -16.09
N ASP A 110 -13.14 -22.73 -17.20
CA ASP A 110 -13.80 -21.48 -17.58
C ASP A 110 -14.93 -21.10 -16.62
N HIS A 111 -15.68 -22.09 -16.12
CA HIS A 111 -16.70 -21.85 -15.09
C HIS A 111 -16.06 -21.53 -13.73
N TYR A 112 -14.94 -22.17 -13.42
CA TYR A 112 -14.16 -21.84 -12.22
C TYR A 112 -13.66 -20.38 -12.27
N LEU A 113 -13.05 -19.97 -13.38
CA LEU A 113 -12.61 -18.61 -13.58
C LEU A 113 -13.79 -17.62 -13.54
N LEU A 114 -14.93 -17.99 -14.12
CA LEU A 114 -16.15 -17.20 -14.08
C LEU A 114 -16.67 -17.01 -12.65
N GLY A 115 -16.72 -18.07 -11.84
CA GLY A 115 -17.12 -17.99 -10.44
C GLY A 115 -16.22 -17.05 -9.63
N LEU A 116 -14.90 -17.13 -9.82
CA LEU A 116 -13.96 -16.20 -9.17
C LEU A 116 -14.15 -14.75 -9.62
N ARG A 117 -14.46 -14.51 -10.89
CA ARG A 117 -14.76 -13.16 -11.41
C ARG A 117 -16.05 -12.60 -10.83
N VAL A 118 -17.09 -13.44 -10.68
CA VAL A 118 -18.34 -13.06 -10.01
C VAL A 118 -18.07 -12.65 -8.57
N LEU A 119 -17.34 -13.47 -7.81
CA LEU A 119 -16.97 -13.16 -6.42
C LEU A 119 -16.14 -11.87 -6.32
N ASN A 120 -15.18 -11.67 -7.22
CA ASN A 120 -14.36 -10.45 -7.27
C ASN A 120 -15.20 -9.20 -7.46
N GLN A 121 -16.09 -9.19 -8.46
CA GLN A 121 -16.95 -8.04 -8.72
C GLN A 121 -17.94 -7.85 -7.58
N LEU A 122 -18.48 -8.92 -7.01
CA LEU A 122 -19.42 -8.84 -5.90
C LEU A 122 -18.79 -8.15 -4.68
N VAL A 123 -17.57 -8.53 -4.28
CA VAL A 123 -16.86 -7.88 -3.16
C VAL A 123 -16.63 -6.40 -3.45
N ALA A 124 -16.17 -6.05 -4.66
CA ALA A 124 -15.96 -4.66 -5.06
C ALA A 124 -17.27 -3.84 -5.06
N GLU A 125 -18.33 -4.39 -5.65
CA GLU A 125 -19.64 -3.75 -5.73
C GLU A 125 -20.22 -3.53 -4.34
N MET A 126 -20.10 -4.49 -3.43
CA MET A 126 -20.60 -4.37 -2.05
C MET A 126 -19.81 -3.33 -1.25
N ASN A 127 -18.50 -3.17 -1.53
CA ASN A 127 -17.62 -2.25 -0.81
C ASN A 127 -17.69 -0.80 -1.29
N GLN A 128 -18.25 -0.50 -2.47
CA GLN A 128 -18.29 0.86 -3.03
C GLN A 128 -19.67 1.53 -2.91
N PRO A 129 -19.78 2.80 -2.51
CA PRO A 129 -21.07 3.49 -2.47
C PRO A 129 -21.66 3.67 -3.88
N LEU A 130 -22.97 3.47 -4.02
CA LEU A 130 -23.67 3.72 -5.28
C LEU A 130 -24.01 5.20 -5.42
N PRO A 131 -23.71 5.84 -6.57
CA PRO A 131 -24.13 7.21 -6.84
C PRO A 131 -25.66 7.36 -6.69
N GLY A 132 -26.10 8.44 -6.04
CA GLY A 132 -27.53 8.70 -5.82
C GLY A 132 -28.19 7.89 -4.69
N ARG A 133 -27.46 7.01 -3.99
CA ARG A 133 -27.95 6.30 -2.79
C ARG A 133 -27.32 6.88 -1.53
N SER A 134 -28.02 6.75 -0.39
CA SER A 134 -27.49 7.27 0.87
C SER A 134 -26.35 6.39 1.41
N LEU A 135 -25.37 7.02 2.06
CA LEU A 135 -24.29 6.29 2.74
C LEU A 135 -24.82 5.33 3.82
N THR A 136 -25.94 5.66 4.46
CA THR A 136 -26.61 4.78 5.43
C THR A 136 -27.08 3.47 4.79
N GLN A 137 -27.69 3.53 3.60
CA GLN A 137 -28.11 2.34 2.86
C GLN A 137 -26.89 1.50 2.43
N HIS A 138 -25.85 2.15 1.92
CA HIS A 138 -24.61 1.47 1.54
C HIS A 138 -23.98 0.75 2.74
N ARG A 139 -23.80 1.44 3.86
CA ARG A 139 -23.23 0.85 5.09
C ARG A 139 -24.05 -0.34 5.59
N LYS A 140 -25.38 -0.23 5.60
CA LYS A 140 -26.26 -1.33 6.00
C LYS A 140 -26.03 -2.58 5.13
N CYS A 141 -25.97 -2.40 3.81
CA CYS A 141 -25.70 -3.48 2.86
C CYS A 141 -24.29 -4.07 3.04
N ALA A 142 -23.26 -3.23 3.11
CA ALA A 142 -21.87 -3.66 3.26
C ALA A 142 -21.65 -4.46 4.56
N VAL A 143 -22.21 -4.00 5.68
CA VAL A 143 -22.16 -4.69 6.98
C VAL A 143 -22.85 -6.04 6.91
N SER A 144 -24.05 -6.12 6.32
CA SER A 144 -24.77 -7.38 6.17
C SER A 144 -24.00 -8.37 5.28
N PHE A 145 -23.43 -7.92 4.15
CA PHE A 145 -22.59 -8.75 3.28
C PHE A 145 -21.31 -9.24 3.97
N ARG A 146 -20.66 -8.37 4.74
CA ARG A 146 -19.47 -8.70 5.55
C ARG A 146 -19.75 -9.87 6.51
N ASP A 147 -20.89 -9.83 7.17
CA ASP A 147 -21.24 -10.79 8.22
C ASP A 147 -21.75 -12.13 7.66
N ILE A 148 -22.42 -12.11 6.50
CA ILE A 148 -23.04 -13.31 5.90
C ILE A 148 -22.09 -14.01 4.92
N GLY A 149 -21.42 -13.25 4.05
CA GLY A 149 -20.75 -13.82 2.87
C GLY A 149 -19.23 -13.66 2.83
N LEU A 150 -18.68 -12.53 3.31
CA LEU A 150 -17.30 -12.16 3.00
C LEU A 150 -16.24 -13.16 3.48
N LEU A 151 -16.42 -13.76 4.67
CA LEU A 151 -15.50 -14.80 5.17
C LEU A 151 -15.48 -16.03 4.26
N SER A 152 -16.66 -16.46 3.81
CA SER A 152 -16.85 -17.60 2.93
C SER A 152 -16.17 -17.37 1.57
N ILE A 153 -16.20 -16.13 1.07
CA ILE A 153 -15.49 -15.72 -0.14
C ILE A 153 -13.97 -15.73 0.06
N PHE A 154 -13.50 -15.20 1.20
CA PHE A 154 -12.06 -15.22 1.53
C PHE A 154 -11.52 -16.65 1.67
N GLN A 155 -12.27 -17.56 2.30
CA GLN A 155 -11.89 -18.97 2.36
C GLN A 155 -11.84 -19.62 0.98
N THR A 156 -12.75 -19.23 0.08
CA THR A 156 -12.78 -19.72 -1.31
C THR A 156 -11.54 -19.27 -2.08
N SER A 157 -11.10 -18.02 -1.91
CA SER A 157 -9.87 -17.54 -2.54
C SER A 157 -8.63 -18.26 -2.00
N LEU A 158 -8.55 -18.51 -0.69
CA LEU A 158 -7.47 -19.30 -0.09
C LEU A 158 -7.43 -20.74 -0.61
N SER A 159 -8.58 -21.40 -0.72
CA SER A 159 -8.67 -22.76 -1.28
C SER A 159 -8.22 -22.78 -2.75
N SER A 160 -8.66 -21.80 -3.54
CA SER A 160 -8.24 -21.66 -4.95
C SER A 160 -6.73 -21.44 -5.06
N LEU A 161 -6.16 -20.57 -4.22
CA LEU A 161 -4.71 -20.35 -4.19
C LEU A 161 -3.94 -21.62 -3.83
N ARG A 162 -4.39 -22.38 -2.82
CA ARG A 162 -3.74 -23.63 -2.41
C ARG A 162 -3.81 -24.70 -3.50
N GLU A 163 -4.94 -24.80 -4.18
CA GLU A 163 -5.16 -25.78 -5.26
C GLU A 163 -4.27 -25.49 -6.48
N PHE A 164 -4.12 -24.22 -6.84
CA PHE A 164 -3.43 -23.84 -8.08
C PHE A 164 -1.99 -23.34 -7.88
N ALA A 165 -1.51 -23.08 -6.65
CA ALA A 165 -0.17 -22.54 -6.39
C ALA A 165 0.99 -23.42 -6.86
N SER A 166 0.84 -24.75 -6.85
CA SER A 166 1.92 -25.69 -7.20
C SER A 166 2.12 -25.88 -8.71
N ASN A 167 1.11 -25.58 -9.53
CA ASN A 167 1.13 -25.82 -10.97
C ASN A 167 1.64 -24.56 -11.72
N MET A 168 2.97 -24.45 -11.85
CA MET A 168 3.66 -23.28 -12.41
C MET A 168 3.68 -23.20 -13.95
N HIS A 169 3.07 -24.14 -14.68
CA HIS A 169 3.19 -24.25 -16.14
C HIS A 169 1.86 -24.35 -16.89
N ASP A 170 0.73 -23.99 -16.26
CA ASP A 170 -0.57 -23.95 -16.92
C ASP A 170 -1.05 -22.49 -17.08
N GLN A 171 -1.11 -21.99 -18.32
CA GLN A 171 -1.59 -20.64 -18.63
C GLN A 171 -3.02 -20.39 -18.12
N ASN A 172 -3.86 -21.42 -18.05
CA ASN A 172 -5.20 -21.32 -17.48
C ASN A 172 -5.15 -21.25 -15.94
N GLY A 173 -4.18 -21.94 -15.32
CA GLY A 173 -3.90 -21.85 -13.90
C GLY A 173 -3.45 -20.45 -13.47
N ASP A 174 -2.68 -19.76 -14.30
CA ASP A 174 -2.19 -18.41 -13.97
C ASP A 174 -3.33 -17.38 -13.89
N ARG A 175 -4.31 -17.44 -14.80
CA ARG A 175 -5.51 -16.58 -14.73
C ARG A 175 -6.35 -16.85 -13.48
N ILE A 176 -6.40 -18.09 -13.02
CA ILE A 176 -7.09 -18.47 -11.77
C ILE A 176 -6.33 -17.91 -10.57
N LYS A 177 -5.00 -18.04 -10.52
CA LYS A 177 -4.15 -17.45 -9.46
C LYS A 177 -4.34 -15.95 -9.38
N GLU A 178 -4.34 -15.24 -10.52
CA GLU A 178 -4.59 -13.80 -10.59
C GLU A 178 -5.95 -13.42 -9.99
N GLN A 179 -7.02 -14.12 -10.37
CA GLN A 179 -8.35 -13.85 -9.81
C GLN A 179 -8.44 -14.21 -8.33
N ALA A 180 -7.81 -15.30 -7.90
CA ALA A 180 -7.85 -15.77 -6.52
C ALA A 180 -7.07 -14.84 -5.58
N ILE A 181 -5.86 -14.40 -5.96
CA ILE A 181 -5.09 -13.47 -5.13
C ILE A 181 -5.74 -12.09 -5.09
N SER A 182 -6.28 -11.61 -6.22
CA SER A 182 -7.04 -10.37 -6.26
C SER A 182 -8.29 -10.45 -5.38
N LEU A 183 -8.97 -11.60 -5.35
CA LEU A 183 -10.12 -11.83 -4.48
C LEU A 183 -9.73 -11.80 -3.00
N ALA A 184 -8.66 -12.51 -2.64
CA ALA A 184 -8.12 -12.51 -1.27
C ALA A 184 -7.78 -11.08 -0.81
N LEU A 185 -7.10 -10.32 -1.67
CA LEU A 185 -6.74 -8.94 -1.39
C LEU A 185 -7.98 -8.05 -1.22
N LYS A 186 -8.96 -8.11 -2.13
CA LYS A 186 -10.22 -7.34 -2.01
C LYS A 186 -10.98 -7.68 -0.73
N CYS A 187 -11.00 -8.94 -0.31
CA CYS A 187 -11.60 -9.35 0.96
C CYS A 187 -10.88 -8.73 2.16
N LEU A 188 -9.55 -8.67 2.14
CA LEU A 188 -8.74 -8.06 3.20
C LEU A 188 -8.79 -6.52 3.21
N CYS A 189 -9.06 -5.90 2.06
CA CYS A 189 -9.25 -4.46 1.89
C CYS A 189 -10.69 -3.99 2.11
N PHE A 190 -11.62 -4.89 2.44
CA PHE A 190 -13.02 -4.50 2.66
C PHE A 190 -13.15 -3.48 3.81
N ASP A 191 -14.05 -2.51 3.68
CA ASP A 191 -14.30 -1.54 4.75
C ASP A 191 -15.08 -2.19 5.90
N PHE A 192 -14.34 -2.80 6.82
CA PHE A 192 -14.94 -3.50 7.95
C PHE A 192 -15.66 -2.57 8.96
N VAL A 193 -15.34 -1.27 8.97
CA VAL A 193 -15.80 -0.31 9.99
C VAL A 193 -16.81 0.70 9.42
N GLY A 194 -16.81 0.93 8.11
CA GLY A 194 -17.62 1.94 7.44
C GLY A 194 -16.98 3.33 7.43
N THR A 195 -15.66 3.42 7.64
CA THR A 195 -14.92 4.69 7.82
C THR A 195 -13.96 5.02 6.68
N SER A 196 -13.68 4.09 5.76
CA SER A 196 -12.83 4.37 4.60
C SER A 196 -13.68 4.99 3.50
N LEU A 197 -13.69 6.33 3.44
CA LEU A 197 -14.35 7.08 2.37
C LEU A 197 -13.46 7.26 1.13
N ASP A 198 -12.17 6.88 1.25
CA ASP A 198 -11.16 7.15 0.23
C ASP A 198 -10.09 6.03 0.21
N ASP A 199 -10.00 5.31 -0.92
CA ASP A 199 -8.97 4.28 -1.17
C ASP A 199 -7.58 4.92 -1.43
N SER A 200 -7.50 6.24 -1.63
CA SER A 200 -6.23 6.96 -1.83
C SER A 200 -5.48 7.25 -0.54
N ASN A 201 -6.10 7.01 0.62
CA ASN A 201 -5.47 7.30 1.89
C ASN A 201 -4.45 6.20 2.21
N GLU A 202 -3.18 6.51 1.97
CA GLU A 202 -2.07 5.60 2.25
C GLU A 202 -1.95 5.24 3.74
N ASP A 203 -2.62 5.94 4.64
CA ASP A 203 -2.56 5.67 6.08
C ASP A 203 -3.53 4.56 6.51
N LEU A 204 -3.30 3.34 6.00
CA LEU A 204 -4.05 2.17 6.40
C LEU A 204 -3.86 1.92 7.91
N GLY A 205 -4.86 2.31 8.70
CA GLY A 205 -4.92 2.03 10.13
C GLY A 205 -5.02 0.53 10.42
N THR A 206 -5.29 0.18 11.69
CA THR A 206 -5.51 -1.23 12.04
C THR A 206 -6.78 -1.77 11.37
N ILE A 207 -6.70 -2.96 10.77
CA ILE A 207 -7.85 -3.64 10.18
C ILE A 207 -8.64 -4.33 11.28
N GLN A 208 -9.95 -4.14 11.26
CA GLN A 208 -10.88 -4.65 12.28
C GLN A 208 -11.79 -5.74 11.70
N VAL A 209 -11.18 -6.87 11.32
CA VAL A 209 -11.96 -8.02 10.83
C VAL A 209 -12.88 -8.58 11.92
N PRO A 210 -14.07 -9.12 11.57
CA PRO A 210 -14.98 -9.75 12.52
C PRO A 210 -14.33 -10.93 13.25
N SER A 211 -14.77 -11.20 14.48
CA SER A 211 -14.25 -12.31 15.31
C SER A 211 -14.41 -13.70 14.67
N ALA A 212 -15.39 -13.86 13.77
CA ALA A 212 -15.57 -15.09 12.99
C ALA A 212 -14.37 -15.43 12.09
N TRP A 213 -13.55 -14.43 11.72
CA TRP A 213 -12.36 -14.62 10.89
C TRP A 213 -11.15 -15.15 11.67
N ARG A 214 -11.22 -15.12 13.01
CA ARG A 214 -10.09 -15.45 13.90
C ARG A 214 -9.40 -16.76 13.53
N SER A 215 -10.17 -17.84 13.36
CA SER A 215 -9.63 -19.17 13.07
C SER A 215 -8.84 -19.23 11.77
N VAL A 216 -9.24 -18.46 10.75
CA VAL A 216 -8.56 -18.42 9.44
C VAL A 216 -7.34 -17.50 9.50
N MET A 217 -7.45 -16.37 10.21
CA MET A 217 -6.37 -15.38 10.31
C MET A 217 -5.24 -15.85 11.21
N GLU A 218 -5.53 -16.53 12.31
CA GLU A 218 -4.53 -17.07 13.24
C GLU A 218 -3.86 -18.34 12.71
N GLU A 219 -4.45 -19.02 11.72
CA GLU A 219 -3.87 -20.22 11.12
C GLU A 219 -2.52 -19.88 10.46
N PRO A 220 -1.37 -20.44 10.93
CA PRO A 220 -0.06 -20.10 10.40
C PRO A 220 0.07 -20.35 8.89
N LYS A 221 -0.58 -21.41 8.40
CA LYS A 221 -0.58 -21.80 6.99
C LYS A 221 -1.22 -20.75 6.09
N THR A 222 -2.17 -19.96 6.59
CA THR A 222 -2.81 -18.91 5.81
C THR A 222 -1.81 -17.80 5.48
N MET A 223 -1.03 -17.35 6.46
CA MET A 223 0.01 -16.35 6.22
C MET A 223 1.17 -16.93 5.39
N GLN A 224 1.58 -18.17 5.68
CA GLN A 224 2.64 -18.86 4.92
C GLN A 224 2.30 -18.96 3.44
N LEU A 225 1.05 -19.23 3.08
CA LEU A 225 0.60 -19.26 1.69
C LEU A 225 0.98 -17.99 0.91
N PHE A 226 0.84 -16.81 1.50
CA PHE A 226 1.21 -15.56 0.82
C PHE A 226 2.73 -15.38 0.70
N PHE A 227 3.51 -15.80 1.70
CA PHE A 227 4.97 -15.85 1.57
C PHE A 227 5.42 -16.85 0.50
N GLU A 228 4.78 -18.01 0.41
CA GLU A 228 5.04 -19.01 -0.62
C GLU A 228 4.71 -18.48 -2.02
N ILE A 229 3.54 -17.86 -2.21
CA ILE A 229 3.16 -17.25 -3.50
C ILE A 229 4.17 -16.17 -3.88
N TYR A 230 4.56 -15.30 -2.95
CA TYR A 230 5.62 -14.31 -3.18
C TYR A 230 6.91 -14.98 -3.67
N GLY A 231 7.34 -16.06 -3.01
CA GLY A 231 8.54 -16.80 -3.39
C GLY A 231 8.42 -17.55 -4.71
N LEU A 232 7.23 -17.98 -5.12
CA LEU A 232 7.08 -18.81 -6.32
C LEU A 232 6.76 -17.99 -7.58
N THR A 233 6.29 -16.75 -7.43
CA THR A 233 5.77 -15.95 -8.56
C THR A 233 6.55 -14.66 -8.78
N GLN A 234 6.16 -13.92 -9.82
CA GLN A 234 6.67 -12.58 -10.14
C GLN A 234 5.49 -11.58 -10.18
N PRO A 235 5.73 -10.26 -10.24
CA PRO A 235 4.65 -9.30 -10.41
C PRO A 235 3.79 -9.62 -11.65
N PRO A 236 2.46 -9.47 -11.58
CA PRO A 236 1.69 -8.81 -10.53
C PRO A 236 1.34 -9.70 -9.31
N LEU A 237 1.53 -11.02 -9.39
CA LEU A 237 1.11 -11.96 -8.33
C LEU A 237 1.92 -11.78 -7.06
N SER A 238 3.24 -11.64 -7.19
CA SER A 238 4.13 -11.55 -6.02
C SER A 238 3.88 -10.27 -5.22
N ASN A 239 3.67 -9.12 -5.86
CA ASN A 239 3.42 -7.87 -5.13
C ASN A 239 2.01 -7.86 -4.51
N GLN A 240 1.01 -8.47 -5.14
CA GLN A 240 -0.30 -8.69 -4.51
C GLN A 240 -0.21 -9.61 -3.29
N ALA A 241 0.70 -10.59 -3.31
CA ALA A 241 0.96 -11.44 -2.14
C ALA A 241 1.58 -10.65 -0.99
N VAL A 242 2.54 -9.76 -1.28
CA VAL A 242 3.08 -8.83 -0.27
C VAL A 242 2.01 -7.87 0.21
N GLU A 243 1.16 -7.35 -0.65
CA GLU A 243 0.07 -6.47 -0.23
C GLU A 243 -0.93 -7.18 0.70
N CYS A 244 -1.26 -8.44 0.43
CA CYS A 244 -1.98 -9.28 1.40
C CYS A 244 -1.23 -9.34 2.73
N LEU A 245 0.08 -9.60 2.73
CA LEU A 245 0.90 -9.60 3.95
C LEU A 245 0.89 -8.25 4.68
N VAL A 246 0.84 -7.13 3.97
CA VAL A 246 0.63 -5.78 4.56
C VAL A 246 -0.69 -5.77 5.34
N ARG A 247 -1.78 -6.30 4.77
CA ARG A 247 -3.06 -6.41 5.48
C ARG A 247 -2.98 -7.33 6.70
N PHE A 248 -2.27 -8.46 6.61
CA PHE A 248 -1.99 -9.32 7.76
C PHE A 248 -1.22 -8.59 8.87
N ALA A 249 -0.24 -7.74 8.52
CA ALA A 249 0.50 -6.93 9.48
C ALA A 249 -0.37 -5.88 10.19
N CYS A 250 -1.46 -5.44 9.56
CA CYS A 250 -2.39 -4.44 10.11
C CYS A 250 -3.51 -5.02 11.00
N VAL A 251 -3.60 -6.35 11.18
CA VAL A 251 -4.66 -6.98 12.00
C VAL A 251 -4.63 -6.46 13.45
N ARG A 252 -5.74 -5.88 13.91
CA ARG A 252 -5.82 -5.26 15.24
C ARG A 252 -5.62 -6.28 16.37
N ARG A 253 -4.99 -5.83 17.46
CA ARG A 253 -4.77 -6.61 18.71
C ARG A 253 -6.01 -7.35 19.22
N SER A 254 -7.20 -6.75 19.10
CA SER A 254 -8.46 -7.32 19.61
C SER A 254 -8.94 -8.57 18.87
N LEU A 255 -8.35 -8.91 17.71
CA LEU A 255 -8.68 -10.16 17.05
C LEU A 255 -8.18 -11.36 17.87
N PHE A 256 -6.96 -11.27 18.42
CA PHE A 256 -6.28 -12.38 19.09
C PHE A 256 -6.91 -12.70 20.45
N ALA A 257 -7.11 -13.98 20.76
CA ALA A 257 -7.71 -14.37 22.04
C ALA A 257 -6.70 -14.22 23.21
N SER A 258 -5.40 -14.34 22.93
CA SER A 258 -4.35 -14.17 23.92
C SER A 258 -3.11 -13.45 23.37
N GLU A 259 -2.28 -12.96 24.29
CA GLU A 259 -0.95 -12.42 23.97
C GLU A 259 -0.01 -13.49 23.38
N GLN A 260 -0.21 -14.76 23.75
CA GLN A 260 0.57 -15.88 23.21
C GLN A 260 0.32 -16.07 21.71
N GLU A 261 -0.96 -16.08 21.29
CA GLU A 261 -1.34 -16.19 19.88
C GLU A 261 -0.86 -14.98 19.08
N ARG A 262 -1.02 -13.77 19.62
CA ARG A 262 -0.52 -12.56 18.98
C ARG A 262 0.99 -12.58 18.79
N ASN A 263 1.74 -13.05 19.80
CA ASN A 263 3.19 -13.18 19.70
C ASN A 263 3.60 -14.27 18.71
N ALA A 264 2.87 -15.40 18.64
CA ALA A 264 3.11 -16.42 17.64
C ALA A 264 2.85 -15.91 16.21
N TYR A 265 1.78 -15.14 16.03
CA TYR A 265 1.44 -14.47 14.77
C TYR A 265 2.53 -13.47 14.35
N LEU A 266 2.98 -12.61 15.27
CA LEU A 266 4.09 -11.68 15.03
C LEU A 266 5.39 -12.40 14.69
N ARG A 267 5.70 -13.52 15.37
CA ARG A 267 6.88 -14.34 15.08
C ARG A 267 6.88 -14.82 13.61
N ASN A 268 5.73 -15.23 13.08
CA ASN A 268 5.61 -15.64 11.68
C ASN A 268 5.89 -14.48 10.71
N LEU A 269 5.35 -13.29 10.97
CA LEU A 269 5.63 -12.09 10.16
C LEU A 269 7.11 -11.70 10.17
N ILE A 270 7.75 -11.70 11.35
CA ILE A 270 9.17 -11.35 11.50
C ILE A 270 10.05 -12.38 10.80
N ASN A 271 9.76 -13.68 10.96
CA ASN A 271 10.53 -14.73 10.30
C ASN A 271 10.37 -14.68 8.76
N GLY A 272 9.16 -14.47 8.24
CA GLY A 272 8.94 -14.37 6.80
C GLY A 272 9.61 -13.13 6.18
N THR A 273 9.48 -11.96 6.81
CA THR A 273 10.18 -10.75 6.33
C THR A 273 11.70 -10.85 6.47
N ARG A 274 12.19 -11.52 7.52
CA ARG A 274 13.62 -11.85 7.68
C ARG A 274 14.11 -12.73 6.52
N GLU A 275 13.36 -13.76 6.15
CA GLU A 275 13.74 -14.66 5.07
C GLU A 275 13.84 -13.94 3.72
N ILE A 276 12.89 -13.05 3.41
CA ILE A 276 12.94 -12.17 2.23
C ILE A 276 14.23 -11.33 2.25
N LEU A 277 14.56 -10.73 3.39
CA LEU A 277 15.79 -9.94 3.53
C LEU A 277 17.08 -10.77 3.40
N VAL A 278 17.10 -12.00 3.91
CA VAL A 278 18.29 -12.87 3.82
C VAL A 278 18.49 -13.36 2.39
N THR A 279 17.41 -13.78 1.73
CA THR A 279 17.46 -14.34 0.37
C THR A 279 17.52 -13.28 -0.72
N GLN A 280 17.11 -12.04 -0.41
CA GLN A 280 16.91 -10.93 -1.36
C GLN A 280 15.94 -11.28 -2.51
N LYS A 281 15.16 -12.35 -2.35
CA LYS A 281 14.30 -12.89 -3.39
C LYS A 281 13.18 -11.91 -3.70
N GLY A 282 12.94 -11.63 -4.98
CA GLY A 282 11.86 -10.74 -5.43
C GLY A 282 12.10 -9.24 -5.21
N LEU A 283 13.11 -8.84 -4.42
CA LEU A 283 13.43 -7.44 -4.12
C LEU A 283 14.12 -6.68 -5.28
N GLY A 284 14.45 -7.37 -6.38
CA GLY A 284 14.89 -6.71 -7.62
C GLY A 284 13.75 -6.09 -8.42
N GLU A 285 12.50 -6.47 -8.13
CA GLU A 285 11.31 -5.95 -8.80
C GLU A 285 10.74 -4.76 -8.04
N HIS A 286 10.52 -3.64 -8.73
CA HIS A 286 10.09 -2.38 -8.11
C HIS A 286 8.75 -2.52 -7.35
N ALA A 287 7.78 -3.23 -7.94
CA ALA A 287 6.47 -3.44 -7.32
C ALA A 287 6.56 -4.25 -6.01
N ASN A 288 7.37 -5.31 -5.99
CA ASN A 288 7.58 -6.11 -4.79
C ASN A 288 8.29 -5.32 -3.70
N TYR A 289 9.30 -4.55 -4.08
CA TYR A 289 10.10 -3.78 -3.15
C TYR A 289 9.29 -2.69 -2.47
N HIS A 290 8.46 -1.97 -3.23
CA HIS A 290 7.55 -0.97 -2.70
C HIS A 290 6.61 -1.57 -1.64
N GLU A 291 5.93 -2.67 -1.97
CA GLU A 291 5.05 -3.37 -1.03
C GLU A 291 5.80 -3.92 0.19
N PHE A 292 7.05 -4.34 0.02
CA PHE A 292 7.87 -4.82 1.12
C PHE A 292 8.26 -3.68 2.08
N CYS A 293 8.60 -2.50 1.56
CA CYS A 293 8.81 -1.29 2.36
C CYS A 293 7.54 -0.91 3.15
N ARG A 294 6.36 -0.98 2.51
CA ARG A 294 5.06 -0.78 3.18
C ARG A 294 4.85 -1.78 4.32
N LEU A 295 5.14 -3.07 4.07
CA LEU A 295 5.01 -4.14 5.06
C LEU A 295 5.88 -3.88 6.30
N LEU A 296 7.16 -3.55 6.09
CA LEU A 296 8.07 -3.19 7.19
C LEU A 296 7.55 -1.97 7.97
N GLY A 297 7.08 -0.95 7.26
CA GLY A 297 6.46 0.23 7.84
C GLY A 297 5.28 -0.10 8.76
N ARG A 298 4.40 -1.02 8.35
CA ARG A 298 3.19 -1.40 9.12
C ARG A 298 3.45 -2.23 10.37
N LEU A 299 4.54 -3.01 10.41
CA LEU A 299 4.87 -3.77 11.61
C LEU A 299 5.00 -2.86 12.83
N LYS A 300 5.65 -1.70 12.70
CA LYS A 300 5.81 -0.79 13.83
C LYS A 300 4.56 0.03 14.17
N THR A 301 3.66 0.28 13.23
CA THR A 301 2.40 0.99 13.55
C THR A 301 1.46 0.11 14.38
N ASN A 302 1.45 -1.21 14.13
CA ASN A 302 0.53 -2.12 14.79
C ASN A 302 1.13 -2.90 15.99
N TYR A 303 2.46 -3.05 16.06
CA TYR A 303 3.15 -3.73 17.16
C TYR A 303 4.05 -2.78 17.95
N GLN A 304 4.01 -2.89 19.27
CA GLN A 304 4.87 -2.11 20.15
C GLN A 304 6.32 -2.56 20.03
N LEU A 305 7.26 -1.65 20.31
CA LEU A 305 8.70 -1.99 20.28
C LEU A 305 9.04 -3.13 21.25
N SER A 306 8.39 -3.19 22.42
CA SER A 306 8.53 -4.27 23.40
C SER A 306 8.11 -5.64 22.83
N GLU A 307 7.05 -5.68 22.01
CA GLU A 307 6.60 -6.90 21.32
C GLU A 307 7.66 -7.35 20.31
N LEU A 308 8.17 -6.42 19.48
CA LEU A 308 9.18 -6.70 18.45
C LEU A 308 10.49 -7.23 19.03
N VAL A 309 11.03 -6.55 20.05
CA VAL A 309 12.24 -6.97 20.77
C VAL A 309 12.02 -8.30 21.50
N GLY A 310 10.77 -8.62 21.83
CA GLY A 310 10.35 -9.88 22.43
C GLY A 310 10.54 -11.09 21.52
N VAL A 311 10.48 -10.92 20.19
CA VAL A 311 10.48 -12.00 19.20
C VAL A 311 11.86 -12.66 19.08
N GLU A 312 11.86 -13.98 18.91
CA GLU A 312 13.06 -14.73 18.53
C GLU A 312 13.61 -14.23 17.20
N ASN A 313 14.94 -14.17 17.05
CA ASN A 313 15.63 -13.63 15.88
C ASN A 313 15.45 -12.12 15.63
N TYR A 314 14.87 -11.35 16.57
CA TYR A 314 14.79 -9.88 16.44
C TYR A 314 16.13 -9.23 16.09
N ALA A 315 17.22 -9.65 16.75
CA ALA A 315 18.54 -9.06 16.54
C ALA A 315 19.05 -9.20 15.09
N ASP A 316 18.88 -10.38 14.48
CA ASP A 316 19.24 -10.59 13.08
C ASP A 316 18.25 -9.86 12.15
N TRP A 317 16.95 -9.90 12.47
CA TRP A 317 15.94 -9.19 11.67
C TRP A 317 16.20 -7.67 11.62
N ILE A 318 16.39 -7.00 12.76
CA ILE A 318 16.59 -5.55 12.80
C ILE A 318 17.92 -5.15 12.14
N GLN A 319 18.95 -5.98 12.24
CA GLN A 319 20.19 -5.79 11.48
C GLN A 319 19.92 -5.81 9.97
N ARG A 320 19.20 -6.81 9.48
CA ARG A 320 18.88 -6.94 8.05
C ARG A 320 18.00 -5.80 7.55
N VAL A 321 17.04 -5.35 8.36
CA VAL A 321 16.22 -4.16 8.05
C VAL A 321 17.09 -2.91 7.97
N ALA A 322 18.09 -2.76 8.84
CA ALA A 322 19.02 -1.62 8.79
C ALA A 322 19.90 -1.65 7.54
N GLU A 323 20.50 -2.81 7.23
CA GLU A 323 21.30 -3.01 6.02
C GLU A 323 20.48 -2.73 4.75
N PHE A 324 19.24 -3.23 4.70
CA PHE A 324 18.29 -2.94 3.64
C PHE A 324 18.00 -1.45 3.54
N THR A 325 17.65 -0.79 4.66
CA THR A 325 17.33 0.65 4.69
C THR A 325 18.49 1.49 4.18
N ILE A 326 19.73 1.22 4.61
CA ILE A 326 20.92 1.94 4.15
C ILE A 326 21.08 1.76 2.63
N LYS A 327 20.94 0.53 2.12
CA LYS A 327 20.99 0.26 0.68
C LYS A 327 19.89 1.00 -0.07
N SER A 328 18.67 1.03 0.45
CA SER A 328 17.54 1.78 -0.12
C SER A 328 17.82 3.27 -0.25
N LEU A 329 18.43 3.87 0.79
CA LEU A 329 18.77 5.28 0.81
C LEU A 329 19.87 5.63 -0.18
N MET A 330 20.90 4.78 -0.28
CA MET A 330 21.99 4.97 -1.25
C MET A 330 21.53 4.72 -2.70
N SER A 331 20.50 3.90 -2.91
CA SER A 331 19.86 3.65 -4.21
C SER A 331 18.55 4.42 -4.38
N TRP A 332 18.52 5.68 -3.95
CA TRP A 332 17.31 6.50 -3.88
C TRP A 332 16.57 6.64 -5.23
N GLN A 333 17.27 6.67 -6.36
CA GLN A 333 16.66 6.77 -7.70
C GLN A 333 15.69 5.62 -7.99
N TRP A 334 15.98 4.44 -7.47
CA TRP A 334 15.17 3.25 -7.67
C TRP A 334 14.14 3.06 -6.55
N ALA A 335 14.38 3.64 -5.37
CA ALA A 335 13.54 3.46 -4.18
C ALA A 335 12.69 4.68 -3.82
N SER A 336 12.68 5.76 -4.62
CA SER A 336 12.17 7.10 -4.25
C SER A 336 10.80 7.07 -3.55
N ASN A 337 9.80 6.45 -4.17
CA ASN A 337 8.43 6.34 -3.64
C ASN A 337 8.27 5.37 -2.46
N SER A 338 9.36 4.76 -1.99
CA SER A 338 9.36 3.74 -0.92
C SER A 338 10.21 4.12 0.28
N VAL A 339 11.11 5.10 0.13
CA VAL A 339 12.04 5.56 1.18
C VAL A 339 11.28 6.09 2.40
N TYR A 340 10.15 6.77 2.19
CA TYR A 340 9.34 7.30 3.28
C TYR A 340 8.87 6.20 4.25
N TYR A 341 8.42 5.03 3.77
CA TYR A 341 7.93 3.96 4.66
C TYR A 341 9.00 3.42 5.61
N ILE A 342 10.23 3.26 5.11
CA ILE A 342 11.35 2.75 5.90
C ILE A 342 11.92 3.84 6.83
N LEU A 343 11.97 5.12 6.42
CA LEU A 343 12.33 6.21 7.33
C LEU A 343 11.28 6.38 8.44
N GLY A 344 9.99 6.30 8.08
CA GLY A 344 8.88 6.32 9.02
C GLY A 344 8.92 5.15 10.00
N LEU A 345 9.35 3.96 9.58
CA LEU A 345 9.61 2.83 10.47
C LEU A 345 10.64 3.21 11.54
N TRP A 346 11.82 3.70 11.15
CA TRP A 346 12.89 4.04 12.09
C TRP A 346 12.52 5.20 13.00
N SER A 347 11.88 6.25 12.48
CA SER A 347 11.36 7.37 13.27
C SER A 347 10.39 6.89 14.34
N ARG A 348 9.43 6.01 13.97
CA ARG A 348 8.47 5.44 14.94
C ARG A 348 9.12 4.48 15.94
N LEU A 349 10.16 3.75 15.55
CA LEU A 349 10.96 2.91 16.46
C LEU A 349 11.66 3.76 17.52
N VAL A 350 12.36 4.82 17.09
CA VAL A 350 13.04 5.78 17.98
C VAL A 350 12.06 6.45 18.93
N SER A 351 10.95 6.96 18.42
CA SER A 351 9.89 7.59 19.23
C SER A 351 9.30 6.66 20.30
N SER A 352 9.44 5.34 20.13
CA SER A 352 8.95 4.35 21.09
C SER A 352 9.98 3.96 22.16
N MET A 353 11.25 4.37 22.02
CA MET A 353 12.33 4.03 22.96
C MET A 353 12.05 4.47 24.42
N PRO A 354 11.52 5.67 24.70
CA PRO A 354 11.21 6.08 26.07
C PRO A 354 10.22 5.16 26.79
N TYR A 355 9.41 4.41 26.02
CA TYR A 355 8.40 3.48 26.54
C TYR A 355 8.88 2.04 26.60
N LEU A 356 10.09 1.73 26.10
CA LEU A 356 10.64 0.39 26.16
C LEU A 356 11.00 0.05 27.61
N ARG A 357 10.28 -0.90 28.19
CA ARG A 357 10.54 -1.46 29.52
C ARG A 357 11.08 -2.88 29.36
N GLY A 358 12.19 -3.20 30.02
CA GLY A 358 12.80 -4.53 30.04
C GLY A 358 14.29 -4.53 29.72
N ASN A 359 14.93 -5.69 29.85
CA ASN A 359 16.38 -5.85 29.72
C ASN A 359 16.84 -6.27 28.31
N LYS A 360 15.90 -6.54 27.39
CA LYS A 360 16.27 -6.95 26.03
C LYS A 360 16.69 -5.72 25.22
N PRO A 361 17.85 -5.76 24.52
CA PRO A 361 18.36 -4.61 23.80
C PRO A 361 17.56 -4.33 22.52
N SER A 362 17.27 -3.05 22.25
CA SER A 362 16.62 -2.62 21.02
C SER A 362 17.56 -2.57 19.82
N LEU A 363 18.87 -2.48 20.06
CA LEU A 363 19.93 -2.32 19.05
C LEU A 363 19.81 -1.06 18.18
N LEU A 364 18.86 -0.17 18.46
CA LEU A 364 18.67 1.06 17.68
C LEU A 364 19.89 1.98 17.76
N ASP A 365 20.58 2.01 18.91
CA ASP A 365 21.83 2.76 19.14
C ASP A 365 22.95 2.41 18.15
N ARG A 366 22.91 1.21 17.57
CA ARG A 366 23.91 0.74 16.60
C ARG A 366 23.56 1.14 15.15
N TYR A 367 22.28 1.24 14.83
CA TYR A 367 21.80 1.29 13.45
C TYR A 367 21.23 2.67 13.07
N VAL A 368 20.52 3.34 13.97
CA VAL A 368 19.92 4.67 13.70
C VAL A 368 20.97 5.70 13.27
N PRO A 369 22.15 5.82 13.91
CA PRO A 369 23.17 6.77 13.46
C PRO A 369 23.63 6.49 12.03
N LYS A 370 23.92 5.23 11.70
CA LYS A 370 24.37 4.81 10.36
C LYS A 370 23.32 5.07 9.28
N ILE A 371 22.05 4.86 9.60
CA ILE A 371 20.94 5.16 8.69
C ILE A 371 20.83 6.66 8.45
N THR A 372 21.00 7.46 9.51
CA THR A 372 20.95 8.92 9.42
C THR A 372 22.12 9.46 8.61
N GLU A 373 23.33 8.96 8.84
CA GLU A 373 24.53 9.28 8.05
C GLU A 373 24.34 8.90 6.57
N ALA A 374 23.81 7.70 6.29
CA ALA A 374 23.52 7.25 4.93
C ALA A 374 22.46 8.13 4.24
N TYR A 375 21.41 8.54 4.96
CA TYR A 375 20.42 9.48 4.45
C TYR A 375 21.10 10.79 4.04
N ILE A 376 21.81 11.45 4.97
CA ILE A 376 22.45 12.75 4.72
C ILE A 376 23.43 12.65 3.56
N THR A 377 24.32 11.65 3.58
CA THR A 377 25.31 11.42 2.52
C THR A 377 24.64 11.25 1.17
N SER A 378 23.60 10.39 1.08
CA SER A 378 22.92 10.13 -0.19
C SER A 378 22.27 11.38 -0.80
N ARG A 379 21.81 12.33 0.02
CA ARG A 379 21.22 13.60 -0.43
C ARG A 379 22.28 14.60 -0.88
N LEU A 380 23.45 14.63 -0.24
CA LEU A 380 24.55 15.46 -0.69
C LEU A 380 25.17 14.93 -1.99
N ASP A 381 25.25 13.62 -2.15
CA ASP A 381 25.74 12.96 -3.36
C ASP A 381 24.75 13.08 -4.53
N SER A 382 23.44 13.18 -4.25
CA SER A 382 22.43 13.28 -5.31
C SER A 382 22.57 14.54 -6.16
N VAL A 383 23.08 15.63 -5.59
CA VAL A 383 23.28 16.91 -6.28
C VAL A 383 24.17 16.73 -7.52
N GLN A 384 25.28 16.02 -7.38
CA GLN A 384 26.19 15.78 -8.50
C GLN A 384 25.52 14.94 -9.59
N LEU A 385 24.73 13.94 -9.20
CA LEU A 385 24.03 13.05 -10.13
C LEU A 385 22.93 13.78 -10.91
N VAL A 386 22.13 14.62 -10.25
CA VAL A 386 21.08 15.43 -10.89
C VAL A 386 21.68 16.43 -11.88
N LEU A 387 22.76 17.11 -11.49
CA LEU A 387 23.45 18.07 -12.36
C LEU A 387 24.10 17.41 -13.59
N GLN A 388 24.57 16.17 -13.46
CA GLN A 388 25.17 15.41 -14.57
C GLN A 388 24.11 14.79 -15.49
N ASN A 389 22.91 14.50 -14.97
CA ASN A 389 21.85 13.84 -15.72
C ASN A 389 20.49 14.51 -15.50
N PRO A 390 20.10 15.46 -16.38
CA PRO A 390 18.82 16.17 -16.29
C PRO A 390 17.57 15.29 -16.42
N ALA A 391 17.70 14.02 -16.80
CA ALA A 391 16.58 13.07 -16.82
C ALA A 391 16.27 12.49 -15.42
N VAL A 392 17.14 12.70 -14.44
CA VAL A 392 16.92 12.31 -13.05
C VAL A 392 16.09 13.38 -12.38
N GLU A 393 14.94 12.99 -11.84
CA GLU A 393 14.07 13.87 -11.05
C GLU A 393 14.83 14.43 -9.84
N ASP A 394 14.81 15.74 -9.66
CA ASP A 394 15.40 16.37 -8.50
C ASP A 394 14.46 16.22 -7.30
N MET A 395 14.93 15.52 -6.26
CA MET A 395 14.18 15.33 -5.01
C MET A 395 13.81 16.67 -4.34
N LEU A 396 14.54 17.76 -4.62
CA LEU A 396 14.22 19.09 -4.09
C LEU A 396 12.99 19.73 -4.76
N GLU A 397 12.57 19.27 -5.96
CA GLU A 397 11.40 19.80 -6.67
C GLU A 397 10.07 19.21 -6.14
N ASN A 398 10.13 18.08 -5.42
CA ASN A 398 8.95 17.41 -4.89
C ASN A 398 8.73 17.74 -3.40
N GLU A 399 8.14 18.90 -3.12
CA GLU A 399 7.95 19.41 -1.76
C GLU A 399 7.14 18.48 -0.84
N GLU A 400 6.13 17.78 -1.38
CA GLU A 400 5.27 16.88 -0.59
C GLU A 400 6.06 15.67 -0.07
N GLN A 401 6.77 14.96 -0.96
CA GLN A 401 7.60 13.81 -0.57
C GLN A 401 8.78 14.22 0.32
N LEU A 402 9.29 15.45 0.13
CA LEU A 402 10.36 16.00 0.92
C LEU A 402 9.91 16.28 2.36
N GLN A 403 8.72 16.87 2.52
CA GLN A 403 8.13 17.17 3.82
C GLN A 403 7.91 15.89 4.64
N GLU A 404 7.41 14.81 4.02
CA GLU A 404 7.22 13.52 4.68
C GLU A 404 8.53 12.91 5.22
N GLN A 405 9.63 13.04 4.47
CA GLN A 405 10.95 12.59 4.92
C GLN A 405 11.48 13.47 6.05
N PHE A 406 11.27 14.78 5.97
CA PHE A 406 11.69 15.74 6.99
C PHE A 406 10.87 15.68 8.28
N ASP A 407 9.66 15.13 8.25
CA ASP A 407 8.91 14.82 9.48
C ASP A 407 9.52 13.64 10.24
N CYS A 408 10.26 12.75 9.55
CA CYS A 408 10.95 11.61 10.17
C CYS A 408 12.32 11.98 10.74
N LEU A 409 13.06 12.86 10.04
CA LEU A 409 14.47 13.13 10.28
C LEU A 409 14.81 13.65 11.70
N PRO A 410 14.00 14.52 12.35
CA PRO A 410 14.32 15.04 13.67
C PRO A 410 14.45 13.95 14.72
N PHE A 411 13.61 12.92 14.65
CA PHE A 411 13.67 11.78 15.55
C PHE A 411 14.96 10.99 15.38
N LEU A 412 15.39 10.77 14.13
CA LEU A 412 16.61 10.03 13.79
C LEU A 412 17.86 10.80 14.23
N CYS A 413 17.97 12.07 13.84
CA CYS A 413 19.11 12.93 14.19
C CYS A 413 19.23 13.16 15.70
N ARG A 414 18.11 13.37 16.40
CA ARG A 414 18.13 13.68 17.83
C ARG A 414 18.30 12.44 18.72
N PHE A 415 18.24 11.23 18.15
CA PHE A 415 18.42 9.99 18.90
C PHE A 415 19.82 9.88 19.53
N GLN A 416 20.85 10.26 18.76
CA GLN A 416 22.23 10.43 19.23
C GLN A 416 22.74 11.81 18.80
N TYR A 417 22.11 12.84 19.36
CA TYR A 417 22.21 14.20 18.80
C TYR A 417 23.64 14.76 18.80
N GLU A 418 24.43 14.45 19.81
CA GLU A 418 25.80 14.96 19.93
C GLU A 418 26.73 14.41 18.83
N ASP A 419 26.65 13.12 18.53
CA ASP A 419 27.51 12.50 17.51
C ASP A 419 27.04 12.87 16.10
N LEU A 420 25.72 12.88 15.89
CA LEU A 420 25.14 13.25 14.59
C LEU A 420 25.26 14.74 14.28
N SER A 421 25.27 15.62 15.28
CA SER A 421 25.55 17.03 15.07
C SER A 421 27.01 17.28 14.72
N LYS A 422 27.96 16.62 15.38
CA LYS A 422 29.38 16.66 15.02
C LYS A 422 29.60 16.20 13.57
N TYR A 423 28.91 15.12 13.17
CA TYR A 423 28.94 14.65 11.80
C TYR A 423 28.36 15.68 10.82
N LEU A 424 27.18 16.25 11.08
CA LEU A 424 26.59 17.32 10.27
C LEU A 424 27.52 18.53 10.14
N CYS A 425 28.14 18.97 11.25
CA CYS A 425 29.14 20.03 11.25
C CYS A 425 30.34 19.69 10.37
N SER A 426 30.85 18.45 10.45
CA SER A 426 31.98 18.00 9.63
C SER A 426 31.69 18.02 8.12
N LEU A 427 30.43 17.90 7.73
CA LEU A 427 29.98 18.04 6.34
C LEU A 427 29.71 19.51 5.97
N ALA A 428 29.07 20.28 6.87
CA ALA A 428 28.69 21.66 6.61
C ALA A 428 29.90 22.61 6.55
N ASP A 429 30.87 22.46 7.45
CA ASP A 429 32.04 23.34 7.56
C ASP A 429 32.86 23.44 6.25
N PRO A 430 33.25 22.33 5.57
CA PRO A 430 33.94 22.43 4.29
C PRO A 430 33.07 23.01 3.17
N LEU A 431 31.76 22.76 3.17
CA LEU A 431 30.84 23.31 2.16
C LEU A 431 30.66 24.82 2.30
N VAL A 432 30.44 25.31 3.52
CA VAL A 432 30.32 26.75 3.82
C VAL A 432 31.63 27.46 3.49
N LYS A 433 32.78 26.86 3.84
CA LYS A 433 34.09 27.40 3.49
C LYS A 433 34.28 27.46 1.97
N GLY A 434 34.02 26.36 1.26
CA GLY A 434 34.15 26.31 -0.20
C GLY A 434 33.28 27.36 -0.91
N PHE A 435 32.04 27.53 -0.47
CA PHE A 435 31.14 28.56 -1.00
C PHE A 435 31.64 29.98 -0.73
N THR A 436 32.16 30.22 0.48
CA THR A 436 32.76 31.52 0.85
C THR A 436 34.02 31.80 0.01
N ASP A 437 34.88 30.82 -0.19
CA ASP A 437 36.09 30.96 -1.00
C ASP A 437 35.73 31.26 -2.47
N CYS A 438 34.74 30.57 -3.04
CA CYS A 438 34.23 30.85 -4.38
C CYS A 438 33.63 32.26 -4.52
N SER A 439 33.02 32.80 -3.46
CA SER A 439 32.48 34.17 -3.47
C SER A 439 33.55 35.26 -3.57
N SER A 440 34.80 34.92 -3.24
CA SER A 440 35.95 35.84 -3.28
C SER A 440 36.75 35.81 -4.59
N LEU A 441 36.41 34.89 -5.52
CA LEU A 441 37.09 34.70 -6.81
C LEU A 441 36.51 35.61 -7.91
N GLN A 442 37.29 35.86 -8.98
CA GLN A 442 36.83 36.62 -10.15
C GLN A 442 35.68 35.92 -10.87
N ALA A 443 34.71 36.69 -11.36
CA ALA A 443 33.53 36.17 -12.05
C ALA A 443 33.90 35.22 -13.20
N GLY A 444 33.47 33.96 -13.11
CA GLY A 444 33.48 32.99 -14.22
C GLY A 444 34.44 31.79 -14.13
N SER A 445 35.34 31.69 -13.12
CA SER A 445 36.32 30.58 -13.08
C SER A 445 35.76 29.23 -12.63
N ASP A 446 34.73 29.19 -11.77
CA ASP A 446 34.27 27.96 -11.08
C ASP A 446 32.74 27.78 -11.06
N ALA A 447 32.05 28.18 -12.13
CA ALA A 447 30.58 28.18 -12.19
C ALA A 447 29.95 26.78 -11.93
N SER A 448 30.60 25.70 -12.36
CA SER A 448 30.10 24.32 -12.16
C SER A 448 30.27 23.84 -10.71
N GLN A 449 31.43 24.10 -10.10
CA GLN A 449 31.69 23.76 -8.70
C GLN A 449 30.76 24.54 -7.76
N LEU A 450 30.46 25.79 -8.10
CA LEU A 450 29.56 26.64 -7.34
C LEU A 450 28.12 26.09 -7.32
N ILE A 451 27.59 25.62 -8.46
CA ILE A 451 26.25 25.02 -8.53
C ILE A 451 26.17 23.74 -7.68
N VAL A 452 27.23 22.93 -7.66
CA VAL A 452 27.32 21.74 -6.79
C VAL A 452 27.29 22.14 -5.32
N LEU A 453 28.07 23.14 -4.92
CA LEU A 453 28.08 23.66 -3.55
C LEU A 453 26.71 24.22 -3.14
N GLU A 454 26.03 24.94 -4.04
CA GLU A 454 24.69 25.48 -3.79
C GLU A 454 23.64 24.38 -3.58
N GLY A 455 23.65 23.34 -4.40
CA GLY A 455 22.75 22.20 -4.22
C GLY A 455 23.04 21.44 -2.90
N GLN A 456 24.31 21.24 -2.56
CA GLN A 456 24.69 20.56 -1.32
C GLN A 456 24.34 21.38 -0.08
N LEU A 457 24.59 22.69 -0.12
CA LEU A 457 24.21 23.62 0.94
C LEU A 457 22.68 23.71 1.08
N THR A 458 21.93 23.67 -0.02
CA THR A 458 20.46 23.62 0.02
C THR A 458 19.99 22.43 0.86
N TRP A 459 20.53 21.23 0.62
CA TRP A 459 20.24 20.05 1.45
C TRP A 459 20.63 20.24 2.92
N ILE A 460 21.83 20.78 3.20
CA ILE A 460 22.27 21.06 4.58
C ILE A 460 21.30 22.01 5.29
N VAL A 461 20.86 23.08 4.62
CA VAL A 461 19.91 24.06 5.17
C VAL A 461 18.58 23.40 5.47
N TYR A 462 18.02 22.63 4.53
CA TYR A 462 16.77 21.91 4.74
C TYR A 462 16.87 20.89 5.88
N ILE A 463 17.95 20.09 5.92
CA ILE A 463 18.17 19.07 6.96
C ILE A 463 18.31 19.73 8.34
N ILE A 464 19.16 20.75 8.48
CA ILE A 464 19.33 21.47 9.75
C ILE A 464 18.01 22.14 10.16
N GLY A 465 17.32 22.79 9.22
CA GLY A 465 16.02 23.41 9.46
C GLY A 465 14.98 22.43 9.98
N ALA A 466 14.87 21.25 9.36
CA ALA A 466 13.99 20.17 9.80
C ALA A 466 14.36 19.68 11.21
N VAL A 467 15.64 19.39 11.47
CA VAL A 467 16.13 18.89 12.76
C VAL A 467 15.86 19.89 13.88
N ILE A 468 16.10 21.19 13.66
CA ILE A 468 15.81 22.24 14.65
C ILE A 468 14.29 22.39 14.85
N ARG A 469 13.50 22.43 13.77
CA ARG A 469 12.04 22.54 13.83
C ARG A 469 11.40 21.38 14.61
N GLY A 470 11.90 20.16 14.44
CA GLY A 470 11.38 18.96 15.11
C GLY A 470 11.77 18.82 16.57
N ARG A 471 12.10 19.92 17.27
CA ARG A 471 12.35 19.92 18.71
C ARG A 471 11.14 19.38 19.47
N LEU A 472 11.35 18.26 20.16
CA LEU A 472 10.33 17.70 21.05
C LEU A 472 10.22 18.58 22.29
N ASN A 473 8.99 19.01 22.63
CA ASN A 473 8.68 19.91 23.75
C ASN A 473 9.20 19.43 25.12
N SER A 474 9.64 18.19 25.25
CA SER A 474 10.20 17.59 26.47
C SER A 474 11.72 17.71 26.61
N SER A 475 12.43 18.21 25.60
CA SER A 475 13.91 18.30 25.61
C SER A 475 14.38 19.70 26.00
N SER A 476 14.31 20.03 27.29
CA SER A 476 14.86 21.24 27.89
C SER A 476 16.26 20.99 28.47
N ALA A 477 17.14 20.35 27.69
CA ALA A 477 18.54 20.16 28.05
C ALA A 477 19.37 21.28 27.41
N GLU A 478 20.01 22.12 28.23
CA GLU A 478 20.89 23.22 27.81
C GLU A 478 21.95 22.78 26.79
N SER A 479 22.44 21.54 26.90
CA SER A 479 23.37 20.95 25.93
C SER A 479 22.80 20.80 24.52
N GLN A 480 21.51 20.51 24.37
CA GLN A 480 20.88 20.42 23.04
C GLN A 480 20.64 21.79 22.42
N GLU A 481 20.42 22.83 23.24
CA GLU A 481 20.27 24.20 22.75
C GLU A 481 21.60 24.76 22.20
N SER A 482 22.72 24.41 22.85
CA SER A 482 24.06 24.71 22.31
C SER A 482 24.27 24.06 20.94
N ILE A 483 23.87 22.79 20.79
CA ILE A 483 23.96 22.07 19.50
C ILE A 483 23.07 22.73 18.44
N ASP A 484 21.82 23.06 18.77
CA ASP A 484 20.91 23.77 17.87
C ASP A 484 21.52 25.11 17.42
N GLY A 485 22.13 25.86 18.35
CA GLY A 485 22.83 27.11 18.07
C GLY A 485 24.05 26.95 17.16
N GLU A 486 24.86 25.91 17.38
CA GLU A 486 26.03 25.60 16.55
C GLU A 486 25.64 25.23 15.10
N LEU A 487 24.57 24.47 14.92
CA LEU A 487 24.04 24.13 13.60
C LEU A 487 23.44 25.36 12.91
N ALA A 488 22.65 26.15 13.63
CA ALA A 488 22.05 27.38 13.10
C ALA A 488 23.12 28.40 12.69
N ALA A 489 24.22 28.53 13.44
CA ALA A 489 25.31 29.45 13.13
C ALA A 489 25.93 29.19 11.75
N ARG A 490 26.05 27.93 11.33
CA ARG A 490 26.57 27.54 10.01
C ARG A 490 25.62 27.91 8.88
N VAL A 491 24.31 27.72 9.10
CA VAL A 491 23.28 28.17 8.15
C VAL A 491 23.28 29.69 8.03
N PHE A 492 23.34 30.42 9.15
CA PHE A 492 23.39 31.89 9.12
C PHE A 492 24.70 32.47 8.58
N ALA A 493 25.80 31.72 8.59
CA ALA A 493 27.04 32.13 7.93
C ALA A 493 26.84 32.34 6.43
N LEU A 494 25.93 31.58 5.79
CA LEU A 494 25.61 31.72 4.37
C LEU A 494 24.93 33.06 4.05
N LEU A 495 24.11 33.61 4.96
CA LEU A 495 23.47 34.92 4.77
C LEU A 495 24.50 36.03 4.58
N ARG A 496 25.60 35.98 5.34
CA ARG A 496 26.69 36.96 5.22
C ARG A 496 27.34 36.90 3.84
N VAL A 497 27.44 35.72 3.25
CA VAL A 497 27.97 35.55 1.88
C VAL A 497 26.99 36.11 0.86
N MET A 498 25.68 35.89 1.04
CA MET A 498 24.65 36.45 0.16
C MET A 498 24.63 37.98 0.18
N ASP A 499 24.76 38.58 1.36
CA ASP A 499 24.74 40.04 1.58
C ASP A 499 25.93 40.77 0.94
N THR A 500 27.05 40.08 0.65
CA THR A 500 28.21 40.68 -0.05
C THR A 500 27.97 40.97 -1.53
N GLY A 501 26.77 40.67 -2.06
CA GLY A 501 26.36 41.03 -3.42
C GLY A 501 26.85 40.06 -4.49
N PHE A 502 27.47 38.95 -4.12
CA PHE A 502 27.96 37.92 -5.06
C PHE A 502 26.87 37.40 -6.02
N HIS A 503 25.61 37.32 -5.58
CA HIS A 503 24.47 36.94 -6.44
C HIS A 503 24.06 38.02 -7.46
N THR A 504 24.34 39.30 -7.20
CA THR A 504 23.94 40.41 -8.09
C THR A 504 24.79 40.52 -9.35
N GLY A 505 25.94 39.83 -9.42
CA GLY A 505 26.79 39.75 -10.62
C GLY A 505 26.54 38.52 -11.50
N ARG A 506 25.57 37.65 -11.15
CA ARG A 506 25.43 36.29 -11.71
C ARG A 506 24.12 36.04 -12.48
N TYR A 507 23.07 36.84 -12.25
CA TYR A 507 21.77 36.72 -12.94
C TYR A 507 21.48 37.91 -13.85
#